data_AF-A0A536IST2-F1
#
_entry.id   AF-A0A536IST2-F1
#
_cell.length_a   1.000
_cell.length_b   1.000
_cell.length_c   1.000
_cell.angle_alpha   90.00
_cell.angle_beta   90.00
_cell.angle_gamma   90.00
#
_symmetry.space_group_name_H-M   'P 1'
#
loop_
_entity.id
_entity.type
_entity.pdbx_description
1 polymer ?
#
loop_
_entity_poly.entity_id
_entity_poly.type
_entity_poly.pdbx_seq_one_letter_code
_entity_poly.pdbx_strand_id
1 'polypeptide(L)' 'MSETPGLDDLLAELEKTIGKLADGTAPLEELVAAHERALRLLADAQARFAEMKARADQTAKLLTS' A
#
# COMPACT_ATOMS: atom_id res chain seq x y z
N MET A 1 10.92 10.80 16.64
CA MET A 1 9.67 10.01 16.52
C MET A 1 9.53 9.73 15.04
N SER A 2 9.67 8.48 14.60
CA SER A 2 9.57 8.17 13.17
C SER A 2 8.11 8.32 12.77
N GLU A 3 7.78 9.38 12.04
CA GLU A 3 6.45 9.57 11.46
C GLU A 3 6.16 8.37 10.56
N THR A 4 5.02 7.70 10.81
CA THR A 4 4.57 6.62 9.94
C THR A 4 4.40 7.19 8.53
N PRO A 5 5.06 6.64 7.50
CA PRO A 5 4.97 7.16 6.14
C PRO A 5 3.51 7.26 5.69
N GLY A 6 3.20 8.35 4.99
CA GLY A 6 1.85 8.65 4.51
C GLY A 6 1.32 7.58 3.56
N LEU A 7 0.03 7.65 3.21
CA LEU A 7 -0.53 6.74 2.21
C LEU A 7 0.17 6.92 0.85
N ASP A 8 0.48 8.16 0.47
CA ASP A 8 1.19 8.45 -0.78
C ASP A 8 2.61 7.86 -0.80
N ASP A 9 3.35 7.96 0.30
CA ASP A 9 4.69 7.35 0.43
C ASP A 9 4.62 5.82 0.30
N LEU A 10 3.60 5.21 0.92
CA LEU A 10 3.36 3.78 0.85
C LEU A 10 3.06 3.32 -0.60
N LEU A 11 2.22 4.07 -1.31
CA LEU A 11 1.86 3.78 -2.69
C LEU A 11 3.05 3.99 -3.64
N ALA A 12 3.85 5.04 -3.44
CA ALA A 12 5.06 5.29 -4.22
C ALA A 12 6.08 4.14 -4.06
N GLU A 13 6.26 3.65 -2.83
CA GLU A 13 7.14 2.51 -2.58
C GLU A 13 6.59 1.20 -3.16
N LEU A 14 5.27 1.01 -3.18
CA LEU A 14 4.63 -0.12 -3.85
C LEU A 14 4.86 -0.06 -5.36
N GLU A 15 4.62 1.09 -5.99
CA GLU A 15 4.83 1.30 -7.42
C GLU A 15 6.28 1.05 -7.82
N LYS A 16 7.24 1.59 -7.08
CA LYS A 16 8.66 1.34 -7.28
C LYS A 16 9.02 -0.15 -7.16
N THR A 17 8.43 -0.85 -6.19
CA THR A 17 8.68 -2.27 -5.99
C THR A 17 8.11 -3.10 -7.14
N ILE A 18 6.91 -2.77 -7.62
CA ILE A 18 6.31 -3.38 -8.81
C ILE A 18 7.14 -3.10 -10.06
N GLY A 19 7.67 -1.88 -10.21
CA GLY A 19 8.55 -1.52 -11.33
C GLY A 19 9.79 -2.41 -11.41
N LYS A 20 10.42 -2.73 -10.27
CA LYS A 20 11.55 -3.68 -10.21
C LYS A 20 11.15 -5.09 -10.62
N LEU A 21 9.96 -5.54 -10.21
CA LEU A 21 9.43 -6.85 -10.61
C LEU A 21 9.14 -6.93 -12.10
N ALA A 22 8.57 -5.86 -12.66
CA ALA A 22 8.22 -5.75 -14.07
C ALA A 22 9.45 -5.66 -14.98
N ASP A 23 10.51 -5.02 -14.53
CA ASP A 23 11.79 -4.96 -15.24
C ASP A 23 12.41 -6.36 -15.39
N GLY A 24 12.31 -7.20 -14.36
CA GLY A 24 12.63 -8.63 -14.45
C GLY A 24 14.10 -8.96 -14.74
N THR A 25 14.99 -7.96 -14.75
CA THR A 25 16.42 -8.14 -15.03
C THR A 25 17.24 -8.50 -13.78
N ALA A 26 16.65 -8.34 -12.58
CA ALA A 26 17.29 -8.68 -11.32
C ALA A 26 17.36 -10.20 -11.09
N PRO A 27 18.31 -10.68 -10.27
CA PRO A 27 18.36 -12.09 -9.85
C PRO A 27 17.05 -12.54 -9.22
N LEU A 28 16.72 -13.83 -9.37
CA LEU A 28 15.47 -14.41 -8.85
C LEU A 28 15.25 -14.13 -7.36
N GLU A 29 16.31 -14.23 -6.54
CA GLU A 29 16.22 -13.96 -5.10
C GLU A 29 15.81 -12.51 -4.82
N GLU A 30 16.32 -11.56 -5.59
CA GLU A 30 15.96 -10.15 -5.48
C GLU A 30 14.53 -9.89 -5.95
N LEU A 31 14.10 -10.56 -7.02
CA LEU A 31 12.72 -10.49 -7.50
C LEU A 31 11.75 -11.10 -6.49
N VAL A 32 12.08 -12.23 -5.86
CA VAL A 32 11.26 -12.83 -4.80
C VAL A 32 11.17 -11.88 -3.60
N ALA A 33 12.29 -11.31 -3.16
CA ALA A 33 12.29 -10.34 -2.06
C ALA A 33 11.47 -9.07 -2.38
N ALA A 34 11.54 -8.58 -3.62
CA ALA A 34 10.70 -7.49 -4.10
C ALA A 34 9.22 -7.88 -4.12
N HIS A 35 8.89 -9.11 -4.52
CA HIS A 35 7.51 -9.60 -4.56
C HIS A 35 6.91 -9.67 -3.15
N GLU A 36 7.64 -10.24 -2.20
CA GLU A 36 7.21 -10.28 -0.80
C GLU A 36 7.04 -8.88 -0.20
N ARG A 37 7.92 -7.94 -0.55
CA ARG A 37 7.78 -6.54 -0.15
C ARG A 37 6.52 -5.91 -0.75
N ALA A 38 6.25 -6.13 -2.03
CA ALA A 38 5.05 -5.62 -2.69
C ALA A 38 3.77 -6.15 -2.03
N LEU A 39 3.73 -7.44 -1.66
CA LEU A 39 2.59 -8.02 -0.95
C LEU A 39 2.33 -7.34 0.41
N ARG A 40 3.39 -7.06 1.19
CA ARG A 40 3.26 -6.35 2.47
C ARG A 40 2.74 -4.92 2.28
N LEU A 41 3.32 -4.18 1.34
CA LEU A 41 2.90 -2.81 1.03
C LEU A 41 1.45 -2.74 0.53
N LEU A 42 1.04 -3.73 -0.29
CA LEU A 42 -0.34 -3.83 -0.78
C LEU A 42 -1.32 -4.09 0.37
N ALA A 43 -1.00 -5.02 1.28
CA ALA A 43 -1.85 -5.31 2.42
C ALA A 43 -2.03 -4.07 3.32
N ASP A 44 -0.95 -3.33 3.58
CA ASP A 44 -0.99 -2.09 4.35
C ASP A 44 -1.86 -1.01 3.66
N ALA A 45 -1.73 -0.87 2.34
CA ALA A 45 -2.52 0.10 1.58
C ALA A 45 -4.01 -0.26 1.63
N GLN A 46 -4.34 -1.54 1.44
CA GLN A 46 -5.71 -2.05 1.53
C GLN A 46 -6.33 -1.80 2.90
N ALA A 47 -5.57 -2.02 3.99
CA ALA A 47 -6.03 -1.76 5.34
C ALA A 47 -6.36 -0.27 5.56
N ARG A 48 -5.48 0.64 5.11
CA ARG A 48 -5.70 2.10 5.20
C ARG A 48 -6.90 2.56 4.38
N PHE A 49 -7.09 2.00 3.17
CA PHE A 49 -8.26 2.29 2.36
C PHE A 49 -9.56 1.79 3.00
N ALA A 50 -9.54 0.59 3.58
CA ALA A 50 -10.69 0.04 4.29
C ALA A 50 -11.08 0.92 5.49
N GLU A 51 -10.10 1.42 6.24
CA GLU A 51 -10.33 2.35 7.35
C GLU A 51 -10.92 3.69 6.85
N MET A 52 -10.34 4.27 5.80
CA MET A 52 -10.84 5.51 5.22
C MET A 52 -12.28 5.36 4.72
N LYS A 53 -12.59 4.24 4.07
CA LYS A 53 -13.94 3.92 3.63
C LYS A 53 -14.89 3.78 4.81
N ALA A 54 -14.52 3.07 5.87
CA ALA A 54 -15.35 2.89 7.05
C ALA A 54 -15.68 4.24 7.71
N ARG A 55 -14.70 5.15 7.81
CA ARG A 55 -14.90 6.51 8.30
C ARG A 55 -15.85 7.31 7.40
N ALA A 56 -15.66 7.26 6.08
CA ALA A 56 -16.53 7.92 5.13
C ALA A 56 -17.98 7.41 5.21
N ASP A 57 -18.17 6.08 5.30
CA ASP A 57 -19.48 5.45 5.45
C ASP A 57 -20.14 5.86 6.78
N GLN A 58 -19.38 5.97 7.87
CA GLN A 58 -19.88 6.46 9.15
C GLN A 58 -20.32 7.93 9.07
N THR A 59 -19.50 8.79 8.46
CA THR A 59 -19.85 10.21 8.25
C THR A 59 -21.10 10.34 7.38
N ALA A 60 -21.21 9.57 6.30
CA ALA A 60 -22.39 9.59 5.44
C ALA A 60 -23.67 9.22 6.21
N LYS A 61 -23.60 8.21 7.09
CA LYS A 61 -24.72 7.85 7.96
C LYS A 61 -25.13 9.00 8.88
N LEU A 62 -24.16 9.64 9.54
CA LEU A 62 -24.42 10.76 10.45
C LEU A 62 -25.03 11.98 9.75
N LEU A 63 -24.71 12.21 8.48
CA LEU A 63 -25.27 13.32 7.69
C LEU A 63 -26.68 13.04 7.14
N THR A 64 -27.10 11.77 7.12
CA THR A 64 -28.39 11.35 6.56
C THR A 64 -29.40 11.00 7.65
N SER A 65 -28.94 10.86 8.91
CA SER A 65 -29.75 10.67 10.11
C SER A 65 -30.10 12.00 10.77
#